data_AF-A0A5C8RSF2-F1
#
_entry.id   AF-A0A5C8RSF2-F1
#
_cell.length_a   1.000
_cell.length_b   1.000
_cell.length_c   1.000
_cell.angle_alpha   90.00
_cell.angle_beta   90.00
_cell.angle_gamma   90.00
#
_symmetry.space_group_name_H-M   'P 1'
#
loop_
_entity.id
_entity.type
_entity.pdbx_description
1 polymer ?
#
loop_
_entity_poly.entity_id
_entity_poly.type
_entity_poly.pdbx_seq_one_letter_code
_entity_poly.pdbx_strand_id
1 'polypeptide(L)'
;NDSIIKIDGQLVAFGTDSNAAQVYRLYQAAFGRAPDVSGLSAHTNAVNHGVSLHDDAGTFTGSLEFTTRYGANASDQVFVNALYKNVLDRAPDAAGNANWINALSSHTIDRATALIGFSESLENHNRVDPTIQSGIHLDYGYIS
;
A
#
# COMPACT_ATOMS: atom_id res chain seq x y z
N ASN A 1 -10.33 1.21 -13.72
CA ASN A 1 -11.79 0.96 -13.77
C ASN A 1 -12.05 -0.30 -12.98
N ASP A 2 -12.44 -0.14 -11.72
CA ASP A 2 -12.65 -1.26 -10.81
C ASP A 2 -13.95 -1.97 -11.15
N SER A 3 -13.93 -3.31 -11.20
CA SER A 3 -15.16 -4.10 -11.25
C SER A 3 -15.71 -4.24 -9.84
N ILE A 4 -16.50 -3.25 -9.39
CA ILE A 4 -17.18 -3.28 -8.08
C ILE A 4 -18.61 -3.77 -8.27
N ILE A 5 -18.98 -4.83 -7.53
CA ILE A 5 -20.31 -5.45 -7.60
C ILE A 5 -20.94 -5.42 -6.21
N LYS A 6 -22.25 -5.16 -6.14
CA LYS A 6 -23.02 -5.29 -4.89
C LYS A 6 -23.53 -6.71 -4.73
N ILE A 7 -23.12 -7.39 -3.65
CA ILE A 7 -23.53 -8.75 -3.28
C ILE A 7 -24.09 -8.69 -1.86
N ASP A 8 -25.36 -9.05 -1.67
CA ASP A 8 -26.05 -9.07 -0.36
C ASP A 8 -25.91 -7.77 0.47
N GLY A 9 -25.83 -6.63 -0.21
CA GLY A 9 -25.69 -5.31 0.43
C GLY A 9 -24.25 -4.85 0.64
N GLN A 10 -23.25 -5.70 0.44
CA GLN A 10 -21.82 -5.36 0.49
C GLN A 10 -21.26 -5.07 -0.89
N LEU A 11 -20.29 -4.16 -0.98
CA LEU A 11 -19.55 -3.92 -2.23
C LEU A 11 -18.33 -4.84 -2.27
N VAL A 12 -18.11 -5.47 -3.41
CA VAL A 12 -16.99 -6.36 -3.65
C VAL A 12 -16.25 -5.91 -4.90
N ALA A 13 -14.99 -5.49 -4.73
CA ALA A 13 -14.09 -5.17 -5.83
C ALA A 13 -13.35 -6.43 -6.29
N PHE A 14 -13.26 -6.63 -7.60
CA PHE A 14 -12.55 -7.76 -8.21
C PHE A 14 -11.39 -7.30 -9.09
N GLY A 15 -10.41 -8.20 -9.24
CA GLY A 15 -9.23 -8.00 -10.07
C GLY A 15 -8.04 -7.53 -9.25
N THR A 16 -6.90 -8.19 -9.47
CA THR A 16 -5.61 -7.89 -8.82
C THR A 16 -5.00 -6.57 -9.30
N ASP A 17 -5.49 -6.03 -10.42
CA ASP A 17 -5.06 -4.74 -10.97
C ASP A 17 -6.02 -3.58 -10.63
N SER A 18 -7.06 -3.84 -9.83
CA SER A 18 -8.01 -2.81 -9.39
C SER A 18 -7.36 -1.77 -8.47
N ASN A 19 -7.94 -0.57 -8.38
CA ASN A 19 -7.53 0.44 -7.41
C ASN A 19 -7.67 -0.10 -5.99
N ALA A 20 -8.74 -0.84 -5.68
CA ALA A 20 -8.88 -1.53 -4.40
C ALA A 20 -7.71 -2.49 -4.11
N ALA A 21 -7.24 -3.23 -5.12
CA ALA A 21 -6.09 -4.14 -4.98
C ALA A 21 -4.76 -3.38 -4.78
N GLN A 22 -4.54 -2.28 -5.52
CA GLN A 22 -3.37 -1.42 -5.35
C GLN A 22 -3.34 -0.80 -3.94
N VAL A 23 -4.47 -0.29 -3.45
CA VAL A 23 -4.59 0.25 -2.09
C VAL A 23 -4.35 -0.85 -1.05
N TYR A 24 -4.88 -2.06 -1.26
CA TYR A 24 -4.61 -3.19 -0.37
C TYR A 24 -3.10 -3.49 -0.29
N ARG A 25 -2.41 -3.52 -1.44
CA ARG A 25 -0.95 -3.72 -1.49
C ARG A 25 -0.18 -2.58 -0.83
N LEU A 26 -0.65 -1.33 -0.93
CA LEU A 26 -0.08 -0.20 -0.18
C LEU A 26 -0.18 -0.42 1.33
N TYR A 27 -1.34 -0.87 1.83
CA TYR A 27 -1.50 -1.23 3.25
C TYR A 27 -0.54 -2.34 3.68
N GLN A 28 -0.42 -3.41 2.87
CA GLN A 28 0.51 -4.50 3.17
C GLN A 28 1.94 -3.99 3.20
N ALA A 29 2.37 -3.19 2.23
CA ALA A 29 3.73 -2.67 2.16
C ALA A 29 4.03 -1.67 3.29
N ALA A 30 3.09 -0.77 3.60
CA ALA A 30 3.27 0.27 4.61
C ALA A 30 3.23 -0.27 6.04
N PHE A 31 2.34 -1.22 6.33
CA PHE A 31 2.03 -1.62 7.72
C PHE A 31 2.22 -3.11 8.01
N GLY A 32 2.49 -3.93 6.99
CA GLY A 32 2.71 -5.37 7.14
C GLY A 32 1.45 -6.16 7.51
N ARG A 33 0.27 -5.60 7.26
CA ARG A 33 -1.03 -6.19 7.62
C ARG A 33 -2.07 -5.98 6.51
N ALA A 34 -3.12 -6.79 6.55
CA ALA A 34 -4.35 -6.51 5.82
C ALA A 34 -4.97 -5.17 6.29
N PRO A 35 -5.56 -4.37 5.39
CA PRO A 35 -6.34 -3.20 5.75
C PRO A 35 -7.59 -3.58 6.53
N ASP A 36 -8.09 -2.63 7.34
CA ASP A 36 -9.48 -2.67 7.78
C ASP A 36 -10.39 -2.17 6.64
N VAL A 37 -11.65 -2.62 6.66
CA VAL A 37 -12.61 -2.35 5.58
C VAL A 37 -12.86 -0.85 5.43
N SER A 38 -12.96 -0.09 6.53
CA SER A 38 -13.22 1.36 6.49
C SER A 38 -12.08 2.13 5.82
N GLY A 39 -10.84 1.90 6.25
CA GLY A 39 -9.66 2.52 5.67
C GLY A 39 -9.52 2.15 4.20
N LEU A 40 -9.61 0.86 3.87
CA LEU A 40 -9.54 0.41 2.47
C LEU A 40 -10.59 1.10 1.60
N SER A 41 -11.83 1.20 2.08
CA SER A 41 -12.92 1.81 1.33
C SER A 41 -12.71 3.30 1.11
N ALA A 42 -12.23 4.03 2.13
CA ALA A 42 -11.95 5.46 2.02
C ALA A 42 -10.82 5.75 1.02
N HIS A 43 -9.70 5.03 1.10
CA HIS A 43 -8.59 5.20 0.15
C HIS A 43 -8.97 4.75 -1.27
N THR A 44 -9.68 3.63 -1.40
CA THR A 44 -10.21 3.17 -2.70
C THR A 44 -11.16 4.20 -3.31
N ASN A 45 -12.04 4.81 -2.51
CA ASN A 45 -12.90 5.88 -2.99
C ASN A 45 -12.10 7.08 -3.50
N ALA A 46 -11.09 7.52 -2.73
CA ALA A 46 -10.25 8.64 -3.10
C ALA A 46 -9.55 8.41 -4.45
N VAL A 47 -8.93 7.23 -4.64
CA VAL A 47 -8.25 6.87 -5.89
C VAL A 47 -9.24 6.74 -7.05
N ASN A 48 -10.44 6.17 -6.81
CA ASN A 48 -11.51 6.12 -7.81
C ASN A 48 -11.99 7.51 -8.25
N HIS A 49 -11.84 8.53 -7.39
CA HIS A 49 -12.22 9.92 -7.66
C HIS A 49 -11.05 10.80 -8.10
N GLY A 50 -9.92 10.20 -8.51
CA GLY A 50 -8.83 10.89 -9.17
C GLY A 50 -7.69 11.33 -8.26
N VAL A 51 -7.69 10.96 -6.98
CA VAL A 51 -6.45 11.01 -6.18
C VAL A 51 -5.44 10.06 -6.80
N SER A 52 -4.22 10.54 -7.06
CA SER A 52 -3.19 9.69 -7.62
C SER A 52 -2.73 8.65 -6.59
N LEU A 53 -2.27 7.48 -7.03
CA LEU A 53 -1.71 6.48 -6.12
C LEU A 53 -0.51 7.04 -5.34
N HIS A 54 0.24 7.97 -5.93
CA HIS A 54 1.35 8.66 -5.28
C HIS A 54 0.89 9.56 -4.13
N ASP A 55 -0.12 10.40 -4.37
CA ASP A 55 -0.71 11.23 -3.31
C ASP A 55 -1.31 10.34 -2.20
N ASP A 56 -1.99 9.26 -2.58
CA ASP A 56 -2.55 8.29 -1.64
C ASP A 56 -1.45 7.66 -0.79
N ALA A 57 -0.39 7.12 -1.40
CA ALA A 57 0.79 6.59 -0.70
C ALA A 57 1.45 7.63 0.24
N GLY A 58 1.42 8.91 -0.15
CA GLY A 58 1.82 10.03 0.70
C GLY A 58 1.06 10.07 2.02
N THR A 59 -0.25 9.85 1.99
CA THR A 59 -1.09 9.82 3.20
C THR A 59 -0.73 8.68 4.15
N PHE A 60 -0.29 7.53 3.64
CA PHE A 60 0.19 6.41 4.45
C PHE A 60 1.45 6.78 5.20
N THR A 61 2.46 7.26 4.49
CA THR A 61 3.77 7.62 5.08
C THR A 61 3.68 8.82 6.04
N GLY A 62 2.68 9.69 5.86
CA GLY A 62 2.37 10.81 6.76
C GLY A 62 1.39 10.48 7.89
N SER A 63 0.87 9.25 7.96
CA SER A 63 -0.19 8.89 8.91
C SER A 63 0.30 8.79 10.36
N LEU A 64 -0.64 8.94 11.30
CA LEU A 64 -0.38 8.66 12.72
C LEU A 64 0.03 7.19 12.94
N GLU A 65 -0.56 6.24 12.19
CA GLU A 65 -0.18 4.83 12.28
C GLU A 65 1.29 4.63 11.91
N PHE A 66 1.73 5.24 10.80
CA PHE A 66 3.10 5.13 10.33
C PHE A 66 4.09 5.72 11.33
N THR A 67 3.83 6.94 11.79
CA THR A 67 4.69 7.62 12.78
C THR A 67 4.70 6.91 14.14
N THR A 68 3.59 6.30 14.55
CA THR A 68 3.52 5.48 15.77
C THR A 68 4.34 4.19 15.63
N ARG A 69 4.30 3.53 14.46
CA ARG A 69 4.99 2.26 14.22
C ARG A 69 6.50 2.43 14.02
N TYR A 70 6.91 3.44 13.26
CA TYR A 70 8.29 3.58 12.79
C TYR A 70 9.02 4.79 13.37
N GLY A 71 8.30 5.66 14.10
CA GLY A 71 8.81 6.88 14.70
C GLY A 71 8.57 8.11 13.83
N ALA A 72 8.24 9.23 14.47
CA ALA A 72 7.94 10.51 13.79
C ALA A 72 9.08 11.03 12.90
N ASN A 73 10.32 10.68 13.22
CA ASN A 73 11.53 11.05 12.47
C ASN A 73 12.31 9.82 12.00
N ALA A 74 11.59 8.77 11.57
CA ALA A 74 12.22 7.58 10.99
C ALA A 74 13.22 7.99 9.91
N SER A 75 14.45 7.49 9.98
CA SER A 75 15.44 7.67 8.91
C SER A 75 15.05 6.86 7.67
N ASP A 76 15.64 7.17 6.52
CA ASP A 76 15.38 6.40 5.29
C ASP A 76 15.79 4.93 5.44
N GLN A 77 16.84 4.66 6.21
CA GLN A 77 17.23 3.30 6.58
C GLN A 77 16.13 2.56 7.36
N VAL A 78 15.50 3.22 8.35
CA VAL A 78 14.41 2.63 9.14
C VAL A 78 13.19 2.40 8.26
N PHE A 79 12.85 3.38 7.43
CA PHE A 79 11.75 3.29 6.48
C PHE A 79 11.91 2.13 5.50
N VAL A 80 13.02 2.06 4.78
CA VAL A 80 13.27 1.03 3.77
C VAL A 80 13.31 -0.36 4.42
N ASN A 81 13.96 -0.51 5.59
CA ASN A 81 13.97 -1.78 6.32
C ASN A 81 12.56 -2.23 6.73
N ALA A 82 11.68 -1.29 7.11
CA ALA A 82 10.30 -1.61 7.44
C ALA A 82 9.53 -2.12 6.21
N LEU A 83 9.67 -1.46 5.06
CA LEU A 83 9.01 -1.91 3.82
C LEU A 83 9.49 -3.30 3.39
N TYR A 84 10.80 -3.56 3.45
CA TYR A 84 11.33 -4.90 3.17
C TYR A 84 10.74 -5.97 4.07
N LYS A 85 10.69 -5.69 5.38
CA LYS A 85 10.10 -6.61 6.36
C LYS A 85 8.62 -6.87 6.05
N ASN A 86 7.87 -5.83 5.72
CA ASN A 86 6.44 -5.91 5.46
C ASN A 86 6.09 -6.66 4.17
N VAL A 87 6.92 -6.52 3.13
CA VAL A 87 6.66 -7.10 1.79
C VAL A 87 7.29 -8.47 1.62
N LEU A 88 8.58 -8.61 1.89
CA LEU A 88 9.31 -9.83 1.52
C LEU A 88 9.34 -10.89 2.62
N ASP A 89 8.99 -10.53 3.86
CA ASP A 89 9.14 -11.37 5.06
C ASP A 89 10.57 -11.95 5.22
N ARG A 90 11.55 -11.33 4.55
CA ARG A 90 12.99 -11.64 4.63
C ARG A 90 13.80 -10.35 4.69
N ALA A 91 15.04 -10.45 5.15
CA ALA A 91 15.98 -9.34 5.14
C ALA A 91 16.23 -8.86 3.70
N PRO A 92 16.42 -7.55 3.50
CA PRO A 92 16.86 -7.01 2.21
C PRO A 92 18.21 -7.60 1.81
N ASP A 93 18.43 -7.79 0.52
CA ASP A 93 19.78 -7.91 0.02
C ASP A 93 20.49 -6.55 0.16
N ALA A 94 21.79 -6.57 0.47
CA ALA A 94 22.53 -5.36 0.81
C ALA A 94 22.55 -4.34 -0.35
N ALA A 95 22.58 -4.82 -1.60
CA ALA A 95 22.62 -3.97 -2.78
C ALA A 95 21.28 -3.25 -3.02
N GLY A 96 20.16 -3.98 -2.95
CA GLY A 96 18.81 -3.42 -3.05
C GLY A 96 18.54 -2.37 -1.97
N ASN A 97 18.89 -2.67 -0.72
CA ASN A 97 18.73 -1.70 0.38
C ASN A 97 19.51 -0.40 0.12
N ALA A 98 20.78 -0.53 -0.27
CA ALA A 98 21.63 0.62 -0.56
C ALA A 98 21.08 1.46 -1.72
N ASN A 99 20.53 0.83 -2.76
CA ASN A 99 19.93 1.56 -3.89
C ASN A 99 18.73 2.41 -3.45
N TRP A 100 17.81 1.85 -2.67
CA TRP A 100 16.65 2.60 -2.17
C TRP A 100 17.04 3.75 -1.26
N ILE A 101 17.97 3.50 -0.32
CA ILE A 101 18.45 4.53 0.60
C ILE A 101 19.16 5.65 -0.16
N ASN A 102 20.04 5.31 -1.10
CA ASN A 102 20.74 6.31 -1.91
C ASN A 102 19.77 7.14 -2.73
N ALA A 103 18.73 6.53 -3.30
CA ALA A 103 17.71 7.22 -4.08
C ALA A 103 16.92 8.22 -3.23
N LEU A 104 16.52 7.83 -2.01
CA LEU A 104 15.85 8.69 -1.04
C LEU A 104 16.76 9.82 -0.54
N SER A 105 18.00 9.51 -0.16
CA SER A 105 18.95 10.49 0.37
C SER A 105 19.42 11.50 -0.66
N SER A 106 19.40 11.13 -1.95
CA SER A 106 19.70 12.02 -3.07
C SER A 106 18.47 12.76 -3.59
N HIS A 107 17.29 12.54 -2.99
CA HIS A 107 16.00 13.11 -3.41
C HIS A 107 15.62 12.81 -4.86
N THR A 108 16.15 11.73 -5.44
CA THR A 108 15.76 11.26 -6.78
C THR A 108 14.38 10.62 -6.77
N ILE A 109 13.99 10.06 -5.61
CA ILE A 109 12.63 9.62 -5.32
C ILE A 109 12.23 10.10 -3.92
N ASP A 110 10.93 10.16 -3.67
CA ASP A 110 10.38 10.39 -2.33
C ASP A 110 9.86 9.08 -1.70
N ARG A 111 9.38 9.19 -0.45
CA ARG A 111 8.88 8.03 0.29
C ARG A 111 7.62 7.43 -0.31
N ALA A 112 6.75 8.25 -0.91
CA ALA A 112 5.57 7.76 -1.60
C ALA A 112 5.95 6.89 -2.81
N THR A 113 6.90 7.35 -3.63
CA THR A 113 7.44 6.58 -4.76
C THR A 113 8.10 5.29 -4.31
N ALA A 114 8.90 5.33 -3.25
CA ALA A 114 9.48 4.12 -2.67
C ALA A 114 8.39 3.14 -2.20
N LEU A 115 7.40 3.61 -1.43
CA LEU A 115 6.30 2.78 -0.95
C LEU A 115 5.54 2.11 -2.11
N ILE A 116 5.27 2.83 -3.19
CA ILE A 116 4.65 2.26 -4.41
C ILE A 116 5.56 1.19 -5.01
N GLY A 117 6.86 1.43 -5.13
CA GLY A 117 7.82 0.46 -5.66
C GLY A 117 7.84 -0.86 -4.87
N PHE A 118 7.71 -0.79 -3.54
CA PHE A 118 7.55 -1.99 -2.70
C PHE A 118 6.15 -2.62 -2.83
N SER A 119 5.10 -1.80 -2.86
CA SER A 119 3.70 -2.23 -3.01
C SER A 119 3.48 -3.05 -4.27
N GLU A 120 4.01 -2.59 -5.40
CA GLU A 120 3.79 -3.20 -6.72
C GLU A 120 4.95 -4.13 -7.12
N SER A 121 5.81 -4.50 -6.17
CA SER A 121 6.84 -5.51 -6.41
C SER A 121 6.23 -6.89 -6.62
N LEU A 122 6.91 -7.73 -7.40
CA LEU A 122 6.48 -9.12 -7.65
C LEU A 122 6.32 -9.89 -6.34
N GLU A 123 7.18 -9.64 -5.36
CA GLU A 123 7.09 -10.24 -4.03
C GLU A 123 5.79 -9.89 -3.30
N ASN A 124 5.37 -8.62 -3.33
CA ASN A 124 4.13 -8.22 -2.68
C ASN A 124 2.89 -8.76 -3.42
N HIS A 125 2.92 -8.73 -4.75
CA HIS A 125 1.87 -9.36 -5.58
C HIS A 125 1.72 -10.85 -5.25
N ASN A 126 2.81 -11.61 -5.24
CA ASN A 126 2.77 -13.04 -4.91
C ASN A 126 2.21 -13.33 -3.52
N ARG A 127 2.33 -12.37 -2.59
CA ARG A 127 1.79 -12.46 -1.23
C ARG A 127 0.32 -12.06 -1.16
N VAL A 128 -0.05 -10.95 -1.79
CA VAL A 128 -1.36 -10.31 -1.62
C VAL A 128 -2.37 -10.82 -2.62
N ASP A 129 -2.02 -10.93 -3.90
CA ASP A 129 -2.96 -11.24 -4.97
C ASP A 129 -3.77 -12.53 -4.72
N PRO A 130 -3.18 -13.64 -4.24
CA PRO A 130 -3.95 -14.85 -3.90
C PRO A 130 -5.00 -14.64 -2.80
N THR A 131 -4.79 -13.66 -1.92
CA THR A 131 -5.69 -13.36 -0.79
C THR A 131 -6.88 -12.49 -1.19
N ILE A 132 -6.74 -11.72 -2.29
CA ILE A 132 -7.77 -10.79 -2.78
C ILE A 132 -8.46 -11.26 -4.06
N GLN A 133 -7.99 -12.37 -4.66
CA GLN A 133 -8.53 -12.90 -5.92
C GLN A 133 -10.02 -13.26 -5.82
N SER A 134 -10.51 -13.65 -4.64
CA SER A 134 -11.93 -13.94 -4.38
C SER A 134 -12.79 -12.69 -4.20
N GLY A 135 -12.19 -11.50 -4.23
CA GLY A 135 -12.87 -10.23 -4.05
C GLY A 135 -12.44 -9.51 -2.77
N ILE A 136 -12.51 -8.19 -2.82
CA ILE A 136 -12.19 -7.28 -1.73
C ILE A 136 -13.48 -6.65 -1.24
N HIS A 137 -13.84 -6.88 0.02
CA HIS A 137 -15.00 -6.25 0.63
C HIS A 137 -14.75 -4.77 0.91
N LEU A 138 -15.67 -3.94 0.46
CA LEU A 138 -15.71 -2.51 0.67
C LEU A 138 -17.03 -2.12 1.35
N ASP A 139 -16.96 -1.06 2.15
CA ASP A 139 -18.11 -0.45 2.80
C ASP A 139 -18.81 0.53 1.85
N TYR A 140 -20.10 0.31 1.64
CA TYR A 140 -20.97 1.16 0.83
C TYR A 140 -21.01 2.61 1.34
N GLY A 141 -20.85 2.85 2.65
CA GLY A 141 -20.87 4.19 3.23
C GLY A 141 -19.75 5.12 2.73
N TYR A 142 -18.69 4.54 2.16
CA TYR A 142 -17.52 5.28 1.65
C TYR A 142 -17.42 5.28 0.12
N ILE A 143 -18.19 4.46 -0.58
CA ILE A 143 -18.11 4.33 -2.04
C ILE A 143 -19.41 4.90 -2.63
N SER A 144 -19.37 6.18 -3.03
CA SER A 144 -20.45 6.88 -3.74
C SER A 144 -20.23 6.91 -5.24
#